data_AF-A0A959USD6-F1
#
_entry.id   AF-A0A959USD6-F1
#
_cell.length_a   1.000
_cell.length_b   1.000
_cell.length_c   1.000
_cell.angle_alpha   90.00
_cell.angle_beta   90.00
_cell.angle_gamma   90.00
#
_symmetry.space_group_name_H-M   'P 1'
#
loop_
_entity.id
_entity.type
_entity.pdbx_description
1 polymer ?
#
loop_
_entity_poly.entity_id
_entity_poly.type
_entity_poly.pdbx_seq_one_letter_code
_entity_poly.pdbx_strand_id
1 'polypeptide(L)'
;MERMLRAVHQVEALLDIDEGLAAWRGRHLNMVHRMIGLRVGTGGSTGKAYLRGAMDSHYIFSEIADLSSFLFERNKLPELPAELKKAVGFGS
;
A
#
# COMPACT_ATOMS: atom_id res chain seq x y z
N MET A 1 -1.59 -23.63 9.10
CA MET A 1 -1.29 -23.11 7.76
C MET A 1 -2.29 -22.04 7.28
N GLU A 2 -3.60 -22.30 7.29
CA GLU A 2 -4.64 -21.39 6.75
C GLU A 2 -4.66 -19.97 7.39
N ARG A 3 -4.44 -19.87 8.70
CA ARG A 3 -4.41 -18.57 9.42
C ARG A 3 -3.29 -17.64 8.97
N MET A 4 -2.10 -18.19 8.70
CA MET A 4 -0.95 -17.37 8.30
C MET A 4 -1.04 -16.94 6.84
N LEU A 5 -1.49 -17.84 5.96
CA LEU A 5 -1.79 -17.51 4.57
C LEU A 5 -2.85 -16.40 4.48
N ARG A 6 -3.90 -16.47 5.32
CA ARG A 6 -4.90 -15.41 5.43
C ARG A 6 -4.28 -14.08 5.86
N ALA A 7 -3.38 -14.07 6.84
CA ALA A 7 -2.72 -12.85 7.29
C ALA A 7 -1.87 -12.21 6.18
N VAL A 8 -1.07 -12.99 5.46
CA VAL A 8 -0.27 -12.50 4.32
C VAL A 8 -1.19 -11.92 3.24
N HIS A 9 -2.26 -12.64 2.88
CA HIS A 9 -3.21 -12.18 1.88
C HIS A 9 -3.93 -10.88 2.28
N GLN A 10 -4.22 -10.70 3.58
CA GLN A 10 -4.80 -9.45 4.08
C GLN A 10 -3.84 -8.28 3.92
N VAL A 11 -2.55 -8.49 4.18
CA VAL A 11 -1.51 -7.46 4.00
C VAL A 11 -1.35 -7.09 2.53
N GLU A 12 -1.32 -8.09 1.63
CA GLU A 12 -1.30 -7.87 0.18
C GLU A 12 -2.52 -7.06 -0.29
N ALA A 13 -3.73 -7.43 0.16
CA ALA A 13 -4.95 -6.72 -0.21
C ALA A 13 -4.95 -5.24 0.24
N LEU A 14 -4.30 -4.91 1.37
CA LEU A 14 -4.16 -3.52 1.80
C LEU A 14 -3.24 -2.72 0.87
N LEU A 15 -2.14 -3.32 0.42
CA LEU A 15 -1.23 -2.69 -0.55
C LEU A 15 -1.92 -2.49 -1.91
N ASP A 16 -2.70 -3.47 -2.37
CA ASP A 16 -3.47 -3.38 -3.62
C ASP A 16 -4.49 -2.24 -3.58
N ILE A 17 -5.16 -2.05 -2.44
CA ILE A 17 -6.09 -0.93 -2.24
C ILE A 17 -5.33 0.41 -2.33
N ASP A 18 -4.16 0.49 -1.70
CA ASP A 18 -3.37 1.71 -1.68
C ASP A 18 -2.86 2.08 -3.08
N GLU A 19 -2.38 1.10 -3.85
CA GLU A 19 -2.00 1.26 -5.24
C GLU A 19 -3.18 1.71 -6.10
N GLY A 20 -4.34 1.05 -5.95
CA GLY A 20 -5.56 1.37 -6.69
C GLY A 20 -6.02 2.82 -6.47
N LEU A 21 -5.94 3.29 -5.22
CA LEU A 21 -6.27 4.68 -4.87
C LEU A 21 -5.23 5.68 -5.41
N ALA A 22 -3.94 5.37 -5.31
CA ALA A 22 -2.88 6.21 -5.89
C ALA A 22 -3.07 6.39 -7.40
N ALA A 23 -3.35 5.29 -8.10
CA ALA A 23 -3.59 5.28 -9.53
C ALA A 23 -4.86 6.08 -9.89
N TRP A 24 -5.92 5.97 -9.10
CA TRP A 24 -7.13 6.79 -9.28
C TRP A 24 -6.84 8.28 -9.11
N ARG A 25 -6.10 8.68 -8.05
CA ARG A 25 -5.72 10.08 -7.83
C ARG A 25 -4.88 10.64 -8.98
N GLY A 26 -3.93 9.85 -9.48
CA GLY A 26 -3.10 10.23 -10.64
C GLY A 26 -3.91 10.43 -11.92
N ARG A 27 -4.85 9.52 -12.22
CA ARG A 27 -5.77 9.69 -13.37
C ARG A 27 -6.68 10.89 -13.20
N HIS A 28 -7.20 11.12 -12.00
CA HIS A 28 -8.04 12.28 -11.69
C HIS A 28 -7.28 13.60 -11.87
N LEU A 29 -6.04 13.69 -11.38
CA LEU A 29 -5.16 14.83 -11.59
C LEU A 29 -4.95 15.14 -13.07
N ASN A 30 -4.68 14.12 -13.88
CA ASN A 30 -4.49 14.26 -15.33
C ASN A 30 -5.77 14.75 -16.02
N MET A 31 -6.93 14.22 -15.64
CA MET A 31 -8.23 14.65 -16.17
C MET A 31 -8.49 16.12 -15.82
N VAL A 32 -8.33 16.52 -14.55
CA VAL A 32 -8.54 17.91 -14.11
C VAL A 32 -7.58 18.86 -14.82
N HIS A 33 -6.31 18.47 -15.00
CA HIS A 33 -5.36 19.30 -15.74
C HIS A 33 -5.79 19.55 -17.19
N ARG A 34 -6.35 18.54 -17.88
CA ARG A 34 -6.88 18.68 -19.24
C ARG A 34 -8.14 19.55 -19.29
N MET A 35 -9.01 19.46 -18.28
CA MET A 35 -10.29 20.17 -18.27
C MET A 35 -10.17 21.65 -17.89
N ILE A 36 -9.37 21.98 -16.88
CA ILE A 36 -9.31 23.34 -16.33
C ILE A 36 -7.91 23.98 -16.33
N GLY A 37 -6.88 23.26 -16.78
CA GLY A 37 -5.52 23.79 -16.86
C GLY A 37 -4.96 24.22 -15.51
N LEU A 38 -4.73 25.53 -15.35
CA LEU A 38 -4.25 26.18 -14.13
C LEU A 38 -5.35 26.92 -13.36
N ARG A 39 -6.61 26.81 -13.80
CA ARG A 39 -7.72 27.51 -13.13
C ARG A 39 -7.98 26.92 -11.74
N VAL A 40 -8.47 27.79 -10.86
CA VAL A 40 -8.98 27.43 -9.53
C VAL A 40 -10.18 26.49 -9.69
N GLY A 41 -10.28 25.48 -8.84
CA GLY A 41 -11.41 24.56 -8.82
C GLY A 41 -12.67 25.26 -8.31
N THR A 42 -13.85 24.83 -8.77
CA THR A 42 -15.12 25.40 -8.32
C THR A 42 -15.37 25.24 -6.82
N GLY A 43 -14.70 24.28 -6.16
CA GLY A 43 -14.69 24.12 -4.71
C GLY A 43 -13.72 25.05 -3.96
N GLY A 44 -13.10 26.03 -4.63
CA GLY A 44 -12.19 27.01 -4.02
C GLY A 44 -10.74 26.53 -3.84
N SER A 45 -10.41 25.30 -4.25
CA SER A 45 -9.05 24.79 -4.20
C SER A 45 -8.19 25.31 -5.36
N THR A 46 -6.86 25.22 -5.23
CA THR A 46 -5.91 25.54 -6.31
C THR A 46 -5.95 24.56 -7.50
N GLY A 47 -6.98 23.69 -7.58
CA GLY A 47 -7.19 22.75 -8.67
C GLY A 47 -6.09 21.69 -8.72
N LYS A 48 -5.30 21.70 -9.80
CA LYS A 48 -4.22 20.74 -10.05
C LYS A 48 -3.24 20.65 -8.88
N ALA A 49 -2.82 21.78 -8.31
CA ALA A 49 -1.81 21.80 -7.25
C ALA A 49 -2.31 21.13 -5.96
N TYR A 50 -3.55 21.42 -5.56
CA TYR A 50 -4.20 20.75 -4.43
C TYR A 50 -4.28 19.23 -4.63
N LEU A 51 -4.73 18.80 -5.81
CA LEU A 51 -4.85 17.37 -6.14
C LEU A 51 -3.48 16.66 -6.18
N ARG A 52 -2.42 17.36 -6.60
CA ARG A 52 -1.07 16.82 -6.55
C ARG A 52 -0.61 16.58 -5.12
N GLY A 53 -0.80 17.54 -4.22
CA GLY A 53 -0.47 17.38 -2.80
C GLY A 53 -1.21 16.20 -2.16
N ALA A 54 -2.50 16.05 -2.49
CA ALA A 54 -3.30 14.92 -2.02
C ALA A 54 -2.83 13.56 -2.57
N MET A 55 -2.17 13.52 -3.74
CA MET A 55 -1.59 12.31 -4.30
C MET A 55 -0.24 11.99 -3.63
N ASP A 56 0.56 13.00 -3.32
CA ASP A 56 1.87 12.82 -2.69
C ASP A 56 1.76 12.35 -1.23
N SER A 57 0.65 12.68 -0.56
CA SER A 57 0.36 12.25 0.83
C SER A 57 -0.47 10.96 0.92
N HIS A 58 -0.67 10.23 -0.19
CA HIS A 58 -1.66 9.14 -0.26
C HIS A 58 -1.18 7.81 0.34
N TYR A 59 0.12 7.53 0.41
CA TYR A 59 0.63 6.24 0.90
C TYR A 59 0.26 6.02 2.37
N ILE A 60 -0.77 5.20 2.64
CA ILE A 60 -1.26 4.90 3.99
C ILE A 60 -0.49 3.73 4.60
N PHE A 61 -0.08 2.76 3.77
CA PHE A 61 0.59 1.53 4.22
C PHE A 61 2.07 1.49 3.82
N SER A 62 2.74 2.64 3.81
CA SER A 62 4.16 2.77 3.42
C SER A 62 5.09 1.84 4.19
N GLU A 63 4.86 1.67 5.49
CA GLU A 63 5.68 0.87 6.38
C GLU A 63 5.60 -0.62 6.02
N ILE A 64 4.44 -1.07 5.53
CA ILE A 64 4.26 -2.43 5.02
C ILE A 64 5.01 -2.61 3.71
N ALA A 65 4.97 -1.62 2.81
CA ALA A 65 5.71 -1.67 1.55
C ALA A 65 7.23 -1.69 1.80
N ASP A 66 7.69 -0.93 2.80
CA ASP A 66 9.10 -0.84 3.19
C ASP A 66 9.64 -2.15 3.80
N LEU A 67 8.77 -3.06 4.27
CA LEU A 67 9.18 -4.39 4.76
C LEU A 67 10.00 -5.18 3.73
N SER A 68 9.75 -4.93 2.45
CA SER A 68 10.53 -5.52 1.34
C SER A 68 12.04 -5.27 1.46
N SER A 69 12.44 -4.14 2.04
CA SER A 69 13.84 -3.78 2.28
C SER A 69 14.51 -4.62 3.37
N PHE A 70 13.74 -5.26 4.24
CA PHE A 70 14.22 -6.09 5.34
C PHE A 70 14.18 -7.60 5.03
N LEU A 71 13.73 -7.98 3.84
CA LEU A 71 13.73 -9.38 3.42
C LEU A 71 15.16 -9.85 3.15
N PHE A 72 15.54 -10.97 3.78
CA PHE A 72 16.82 -11.62 3.56
C PHE A 72 16.64 -13.06 3.10
N GLU A 73 17.74 -13.69 2.67
CA GLU A 73 17.73 -15.01 2.08
C GLU A 73 17.06 -16.06 3.00
N ARG A 74 16.18 -16.89 2.43
CA ARG A 74 15.41 -17.90 3.20
C ARG A 74 16.29 -18.88 3.98
N ASN A 75 17.49 -19.20 3.48
CA ASN A 75 18.45 -20.10 4.13
C ASN A 75 19.06 -19.51 5.41
N LYS A 76 18.98 -18.19 5.62
CA LYS A 76 19.48 -17.49 6.81
C LYS A 76 18.38 -17.27 7.85
N LEU A 77 17.14 -17.70 7.57
CA LEU A 77 16.04 -17.58 8.53
C LEU A 77 16.29 -18.50 9.74
N PRO A 78 16.10 -18.00 10.97
CA PRO A 78 16.22 -18.83 12.15
C PRO A 78 15.15 -19.93 12.14
N GLU A 79 15.51 -21.11 12.62
CA GLU A 79 14.52 -22.16 12.83
C GLU A 79 13.48 -21.73 13.86
N LEU A 80 12.19 -21.93 13.52
CA LEU A 80 11.11 -21.64 14.44
C LEU A 80 11.17 -22.61 15.65
N PRO A 81 11.14 -22.11 16.90
CA PRO A 81 10.96 -22.92 18.10
C PRO A 81 9.73 -23.82 18.00
N ALA A 82 9.77 -25.01 18.61
CA ALA A 82 8.69 -25.99 18.56
C ALA A 82 7.35 -25.43 19.10
N GLU A 83 7.43 -24.65 20.19
CA GLU A 83 6.32 -23.86 20.76
C GLU A 83 5.62 -23.01 19.69
N LEU A 84 6.41 -22.24 18.94
CA LEU A 84 5.90 -21.36 17.89
C LEU A 84 5.38 -22.16 16.70
N LYS A 85 6.11 -23.18 16.22
CA LYS A 85 5.65 -24.06 15.12
C LYS A 85 4.25 -24.63 15.40
N LYS A 86 4.00 -25.03 16.66
CA LYS A 86 2.68 -25.51 17.11
C LYS A 86 1.65 -24.38 17.19
N ALA A 87 2.00 -23.23 17.77
CA ALA A 87 1.10 -22.09 17.94
C ALA A 87 0.66 -21.45 16.61
N VAL A 88 1.56 -21.33 15.63
CA VAL A 88 1.27 -20.76 14.30
C VAL A 88 0.82 -21.81 13.28
N GLY A 89 0.79 -23.09 13.67
CA GLY A 89 0.28 -24.20 12.86
C GLY A 89 1.15 -24.48 11.62
N PHE A 90 2.48 -24.45 11.79
CA PHE A 90 3.48 -24.76 10.77
C PHE A 90 3.78 -26.26 10.64
N GLY A 91 3.15 -27.11 11.46
CA GLY A 91 3.26 -28.57 11.38
C GLY A 91 1.89 -29.22 11.49
N SER A 92 1.46 -29.81 10.38
CA SER A 92 0.60 -31.00 10.34
C SER A 92 1.36 -32.03 9.53
#